data_AF-A0A553PAN9-F1
#
_entry.id   AF-A0A553PAN9-F1
#
_cell.length_a   1.000
_cell.length_b   1.000
_cell.length_c   1.000
_cell.angle_alpha   90.00
_cell.angle_beta   90.00
_cell.angle_gamma   90.00
#
_symmetry.space_group_name_H-M   'P 1'
#
loop_
_entity.id
_entity.type
_entity.pdbx_description
1 polymer ?
#
loop_
_entity_poly.entity_id
_entity_poly.type
_entity_poly.pdbx_seq_one_letter_code
_entity_poly.pdbx_strand_id
1 'polypeptide(L)'
;MGRPTSLRYLVKTTFRGTILGLLASFILYYFHLQNGTLQDIAPSSEECVVFNQNNYGSRISSLQEFYPFYLCEHFKPKTKLFHFLGLFNAVLLIFIFVVYNRHPKTILFAFMQGYLFAWVSHAFIEVNKPATFTYPAYSFVSDWIMFKDLWLGSLAMW
;
A
#
# COMPACT_ATOMS: atom_id res chain seq x y z
N MET A 1 -15.19 4.53 -27.48
CA MET A 1 -13.80 4.19 -27.12
C MET A 1 -13.16 5.40 -26.45
N GLY A 2 -12.52 5.24 -25.29
CA GLY A 2 -11.92 6.35 -24.53
C GLY A 2 -10.72 7.00 -25.24
N ARG A 3 -10.35 8.21 -24.83
CA ARG A 3 -9.24 8.97 -25.42
C ARG A 3 -7.92 8.18 -25.34
N PRO A 4 -7.10 8.14 -26.41
CA PRO A 4 -5.81 7.45 -26.39
C PRO A 4 -4.93 7.90 -25.23
N THR A 5 -4.30 6.92 -24.56
CA THR A 5 -3.34 7.19 -23.48
C THR A 5 -1.95 6.73 -23.94
N SER A 6 -0.95 7.59 -24.03
CA SER A 6 0.40 7.13 -24.37
C SER A 6 1.14 6.61 -23.13
N LEU A 7 2.12 5.72 -23.31
CA LEU A 7 2.98 5.27 -22.20
C LEU A 7 3.72 6.45 -21.56
N ARG A 8 4.21 7.39 -22.39
CA ARG A 8 4.86 8.62 -21.92
C ARG A 8 3.94 9.45 -21.03
N TYR A 9 2.65 9.52 -21.35
CA TYR A 9 1.67 10.21 -20.50
C TYR A 9 1.52 9.50 -19.16
N LEU A 10 1.33 8.17 -19.16
CA LEU A 10 1.19 7.38 -17.92
C LEU A 10 2.40 7.56 -17.00
N VAL A 11 3.62 7.41 -17.53
CA VAL A 11 4.85 7.59 -16.75
C VAL A 11 4.97 9.00 -16.18
N LYS A 12 4.70 10.05 -16.98
CA LYS A 12 4.73 11.44 -16.48
C LYS A 12 3.68 11.69 -15.40
N THR A 13 2.49 11.11 -15.55
CA THR A 13 1.41 11.23 -14.56
C THR A 13 1.78 10.52 -13.27
N THR A 14 2.31 9.29 -13.32
CA THR A 14 2.78 8.54 -12.15
C THR A 14 3.93 9.26 -11.44
N PHE A 15 4.88 9.85 -12.19
CA PHE A 15 5.96 10.62 -11.59
C PHE A 15 5.43 11.82 -10.78
N ARG A 16 4.54 12.61 -11.38
CA ARG A 16 3.87 13.74 -10.70
C ARG A 16 3.04 13.27 -9.51
N GLY A 17 2.29 12.18 -9.69
CA GLY A 17 1.49 11.56 -8.64
C GLY A 17 2.34 11.08 -7.46
N THR A 18 3.55 10.56 -7.72
CA THR A 18 4.48 10.13 -6.67
C THR A 18 5.01 11.31 -5.86
N ILE A 19 5.34 12.44 -6.51
CA ILE A 19 5.73 13.67 -5.79
C ILE A 19 4.58 14.15 -4.90
N LEU A 20 3.35 14.20 -5.43
CA LEU A 20 2.17 14.57 -4.66
C LEU A 20 1.89 13.60 -3.52
N GLY A 21 2.04 12.29 -3.75
CA GLY A 21 1.86 11.25 -2.75
C GLY A 21 2.90 11.34 -1.63
N LEU A 22 4.15 11.65 -1.95
CA LEU A 22 5.20 11.89 -0.94
C LEU A 22 4.86 13.10 -0.07
N LEU A 23 4.50 14.22 -0.69
CA LEU A 23 4.07 15.42 0.04
C LEU A 23 2.84 15.14 0.92
N ALA A 24 1.83 14.45 0.38
CA ALA A 24 0.64 14.07 1.13
C ALA A 24 1.00 13.17 2.32
N SER A 25 1.81 12.12 2.11
CA SER A 25 2.22 11.20 3.19
C SER A 25 2.97 11.92 4.32
N PHE A 26 3.85 12.87 3.95
CA PHE A 26 4.60 13.67 4.91
C PHE A 26 3.68 14.60 5.69
N ILE A 27 2.83 15.36 5.00
CA ILE A 27 1.86 16.26 5.65
C ILE A 27 0.94 15.49 6.59
N LEU A 28 0.38 14.36 6.14
CA LEU A 28 -0.50 13.51 6.96
C LEU A 28 0.21 13.02 8.22
N TYR A 29 1.42 12.48 8.07
CA TYR A 29 2.20 12.00 9.20
C TYR A 29 2.44 13.09 10.24
N TYR A 30 2.93 14.27 9.81
CA TYR A 30 3.19 15.37 10.73
C TYR A 30 1.91 15.96 11.32
N PHE A 31 0.81 15.99 10.57
CA PHE A 31 -0.49 16.39 11.10
C PHE A 31 -0.93 15.48 12.26
N HIS A 32 -0.83 14.17 12.10
CA HIS A 32 -1.19 13.22 13.15
C HIS A 32 -0.23 13.27 14.34
N LEU A 33 1.08 13.42 14.07
CA LEU A 33 2.11 13.56 15.09
C LEU A 33 1.89 14.81 15.96
N GLN A 34 1.67 15.98 15.35
CA GLN A 34 1.47 17.24 16.08
C GLN A 34 0.16 17.26 16.88
N ASN A 35 -0.87 16.56 16.39
CA ASN A 35 -2.15 16.47 17.08
C ASN A 35 -2.22 15.32 18.11
N GLY A 36 -1.13 14.56 18.30
CA GLY A 36 -1.11 13.41 19.22
C GLY A 36 -2.08 12.29 18.84
N THR A 37 -2.46 12.20 17.56
CA THR A 37 -3.41 11.19 17.04
C THR A 37 -2.71 10.02 16.36
N LEU A 38 -1.38 10.07 16.24
CA LEU A 38 -0.57 8.97 15.71
C LEU A 38 -0.50 7.84 16.74
N GLN A 39 -1.03 6.65 16.39
CA GLN A 39 -1.11 5.50 17.31
C GLN A 39 -0.07 4.42 17.01
N ASP A 40 0.25 4.20 15.73
CA ASP A 40 0.99 3.06 15.19
C ASP A 40 0.58 1.70 15.78
N ILE A 41 -0.56 1.18 15.32
CA ILE A 41 -1.13 -0.11 15.73
C ILE A 41 -0.37 -1.34 15.18
N ALA A 42 0.76 -1.14 14.51
CA ALA A 42 1.55 -2.24 13.97
C ALA A 42 2.10 -3.11 15.11
N PRO A 43 2.05 -4.45 14.99
CA PRO A 43 2.63 -5.31 16.01
C PRO A 43 4.13 -5.07 16.18
N SER A 44 4.61 -5.20 17.41
CA SER A 44 6.03 -5.23 17.73
C SER A 44 6.75 -6.42 17.10
N SER A 45 8.07 -6.36 17.04
CA SER A 45 8.91 -7.48 16.57
C SER A 45 8.61 -8.78 17.32
N GLU A 46 8.44 -8.69 18.64
CA GLU A 46 8.16 -9.79 19.53
C GLU A 46 6.77 -10.38 19.23
N GLU A 47 5.76 -9.52 19.07
CA GLU A 47 4.42 -9.96 18.68
C GLU A 47 4.42 -10.65 17.31
N CYS A 48 5.20 -10.14 16.34
CA CYS A 48 5.33 -10.79 15.03
C CYS A 48 6.00 -12.17 15.11
N VAL A 49 7.02 -12.32 15.95
CA VAL A 49 7.66 -13.63 16.20
C VAL A 49 6.65 -14.60 16.82
N VAL A 50 5.95 -14.18 17.87
CA VAL A 50 4.93 -15.00 18.55
C VAL A 50 3.79 -15.35 17.60
N PHE A 51 3.33 -14.39 16.79
CA PHE A 51 2.27 -14.61 15.82
C PHE A 51 2.67 -15.68 14.79
N ASN A 52 3.87 -15.58 14.23
CA ASN A 52 4.37 -16.55 13.25
C ASN A 52 4.57 -17.95 13.85
N GLN A 53 4.97 -18.04 15.13
CA GLN A 53 5.09 -19.31 15.84
C GLN A 53 3.72 -19.96 16.09
N ASN A 54 2.74 -19.18 16.58
CA ASN A 54 1.41 -19.69 16.89
C ASN A 54 0.64 -20.14 15.65
N ASN A 55 0.96 -19.56 14.49
CA ASN A 55 0.33 -19.90 13.21
C ASN A 55 1.18 -20.82 12.34
N TYR A 56 2.23 -21.42 12.89
CA TYR A 56 3.11 -22.29 12.11
C TYR A 56 2.34 -23.53 11.63
N GLY A 57 2.18 -23.66 10.31
CA GLY A 57 1.48 -24.78 9.69
C GLY A 57 -0.06 -24.68 9.70
N SER A 58 -0.64 -23.67 10.34
CA SER A 58 -2.07 -23.37 10.23
C SER A 58 -2.34 -22.39 9.09
N ARG A 59 -3.49 -22.54 8.43
CA ARG A 59 -3.92 -21.60 7.38
C ARG A 59 -4.81 -20.54 8.01
N ILE A 60 -4.36 -19.29 7.99
CA ILE A 60 -5.18 -18.13 8.35
C ILE A 60 -6.49 -18.15 7.54
N SER A 61 -7.61 -18.05 8.23
CA SER A 61 -8.94 -18.29 7.66
C SER A 61 -9.89 -17.09 7.73
N SER A 62 -9.43 -15.99 8.32
CA SER A 62 -10.20 -14.74 8.43
C SER A 62 -9.34 -13.51 8.15
N LEU A 63 -9.98 -12.43 7.69
CA LEU A 63 -9.30 -11.16 7.45
C LEU A 63 -8.81 -10.53 8.77
N GLN A 64 -9.55 -10.74 9.86
CA GLN A 64 -9.22 -10.24 11.20
C GLN A 64 -7.94 -10.87 11.73
N GLU A 65 -7.75 -12.17 11.50
CA GLU A 65 -6.51 -12.89 11.82
C GLU A 65 -5.38 -12.53 10.84
N PHE A 66 -5.72 -12.30 9.57
CA PHE A 66 -4.75 -11.97 8.54
C PHE A 66 -4.15 -10.57 8.67
N TYR A 67 -4.89 -9.57 9.13
CA TYR A 67 -4.38 -8.20 9.10
C TYR A 67 -3.17 -7.96 10.04
N PRO A 68 -3.12 -8.49 11.28
CA PRO A 68 -1.90 -8.43 12.09
C PRO A 68 -0.70 -9.14 11.43
N PHE A 69 -0.92 -10.33 10.84
CA PHE A 69 0.10 -11.02 10.03
C PHE A 69 0.60 -10.14 8.88
N TYR A 70 -0.33 -9.51 8.17
CA TYR A 70 -0.04 -8.62 7.06
C TYR A 70 0.84 -7.45 7.51
N LEU A 71 0.55 -6.84 8.66
CA LEU A 71 1.37 -5.75 9.21
C LEU A 71 2.78 -6.22 9.61
N CYS A 72 2.93 -7.46 10.08
CA CYS A 72 4.25 -8.06 10.31
C CYS A 72 5.06 -8.21 9.01
N GLU A 73 4.40 -8.52 7.89
CA GLU A 73 5.04 -8.54 6.57
C GLU A 73 5.32 -7.13 5.99
N HIS A 74 4.91 -6.06 6.69
CA HIS A 74 5.11 -4.64 6.34
C HIS A 74 5.64 -3.86 7.55
N PHE A 75 6.51 -4.48 8.34
CA PHE A 75 6.99 -3.93 9.60
C PHE A 75 7.70 -2.58 9.39
N LYS A 76 8.50 -2.45 8.32
CA LYS A 76 9.30 -1.23 8.09
C LYS A 76 8.42 -0.07 7.58
N PRO A 77 8.54 1.15 8.15
CA PRO A 77 7.78 2.32 7.70
C PRO A 77 7.90 2.61 6.20
N LYS A 78 9.09 2.40 5.62
CA LYS A 78 9.32 2.59 4.18
C LYS A 78 8.55 1.58 3.31
N THR A 79 8.33 0.36 3.78
CA THR A 79 7.48 -0.61 3.07
C THR A 79 6.04 -0.10 3.03
N LYS A 80 5.51 0.35 4.16
CA LYS A 80 4.18 1.00 4.26
C LYS A 80 4.07 2.22 3.32
N LEU A 81 5.11 3.07 3.27
CA LEU A 81 5.16 4.21 2.36
C LEU A 81 5.10 3.82 0.88
N PHE A 82 5.82 2.77 0.45
CA PHE A 82 5.78 2.32 -0.95
C PHE A 82 4.40 1.81 -1.34
N HIS A 83 3.73 1.07 -0.46
CA HIS A 83 2.35 0.64 -0.67
C HIS A 83 1.39 1.84 -0.73
N PHE A 84 1.56 2.82 0.16
CA PHE A 84 0.82 4.07 0.11
C PHE A 84 0.97 4.77 -1.24
N LEU A 85 2.21 4.94 -1.73
CA LEU A 85 2.48 5.59 -3.02
C LEU A 85 1.93 4.78 -4.20
N GLY A 86 2.03 3.46 -4.15
CA GLY A 86 1.46 2.56 -5.16
C GLY A 86 -0.05 2.73 -5.27
N LEU A 87 -0.76 2.67 -4.15
CA LEU A 87 -2.22 2.80 -4.12
C LEU A 87 -2.68 4.23 -4.40
N PHE A 88 -1.97 5.25 -3.91
CA PHE A 88 -2.21 6.66 -4.23
C PHE A 88 -2.16 6.91 -5.74
N ASN A 89 -1.11 6.43 -6.41
CA ASN A 89 -0.98 6.56 -7.87
C ASN A 89 -2.06 5.75 -8.61
N ALA A 90 -2.42 4.57 -8.11
CA ALA A 90 -3.49 3.77 -8.71
C ALA A 90 -4.84 4.50 -8.65
N VAL A 91 -5.21 5.04 -7.48
CA VAL A 91 -6.41 5.85 -7.29
C VAL A 91 -6.38 7.09 -8.19
N LEU A 92 -5.26 7.79 -8.28
CA LEU A 92 -5.10 8.97 -9.15
C LEU A 92 -5.32 8.61 -10.63
N LEU A 93 -4.76 7.50 -11.12
CA LEU A 93 -4.95 7.07 -12.51
C LEU A 93 -6.37 6.60 -12.79
N ILE A 94 -7.02 5.92 -11.84
CA ILE A 94 -8.42 5.52 -11.95
C ILE A 94 -9.31 6.76 -11.99
N PHE A 95 -9.07 7.75 -11.12
CA PHE A 95 -9.78 9.04 -11.14
C PHE A 95 -9.62 9.74 -12.51
N ILE A 96 -8.39 9.81 -13.03
CA ILE A 96 -8.12 10.39 -14.35
C ILE A 96 -8.83 9.60 -15.46
N PHE A 97 -8.88 8.27 -15.36
CA PHE A 97 -9.58 7.43 -16.32
C PHE A 97 -11.07 7.77 -16.37
N VAL A 98 -11.74 7.84 -15.21
CA VAL A 98 -13.17 8.14 -15.09
C VAL A 98 -13.46 9.58 -15.55
N VAL A 99 -12.75 10.57 -15.01
CA VAL A 99 -13.03 12.00 -15.25
C VAL A 99 -12.71 12.43 -16.68
N TYR A 100 -11.62 11.92 -17.28
CA TYR A 100 -11.20 12.32 -18.62
C TYR A 100 -11.53 11.28 -19.70
N ASN A 101 -12.33 10.26 -19.37
CA ASN A 101 -12.73 9.17 -20.27
C ASN A 101 -11.54 8.59 -21.05
N ARG A 102 -10.49 8.18 -20.33
CA ARG A 102 -9.25 7.67 -20.94
C ARG A 102 -9.43 6.24 -21.45
N HIS A 103 -8.47 5.77 -22.25
CA HIS A 103 -8.47 4.39 -22.72
C HIS A 103 -8.40 3.39 -21.54
N PRO A 104 -9.15 2.26 -21.56
CA PRO A 104 -9.18 1.26 -20.47
C PRO A 104 -7.82 0.73 -20.02
N LYS A 105 -6.83 0.71 -20.91
CA LYS A 105 -5.43 0.38 -20.57
C LYS A 105 -4.82 1.23 -19.44
N THR A 106 -5.41 2.40 -19.17
CA THR A 106 -5.04 3.25 -18.02
C THR A 106 -5.30 2.52 -16.70
N ILE A 107 -6.40 1.76 -16.61
CA ILE A 107 -6.74 0.92 -15.46
C ILE A 107 -5.72 -0.19 -15.30
N LEU A 108 -5.41 -0.92 -16.39
CA LEU A 108 -4.41 -1.99 -16.35
C LEU A 108 -3.05 -1.47 -15.84
N PHE A 109 -2.62 -0.30 -16.35
CA PHE A 109 -1.40 0.35 -15.86
C PHE A 109 -1.51 0.74 -14.37
N ALA A 110 -2.67 1.22 -13.92
CA ALA A 110 -2.92 1.56 -12.53
C ALA A 110 -2.76 0.35 -11.58
N PHE A 111 -3.26 -0.83 -11.98
CA PHE A 111 -3.05 -2.06 -11.22
C PHE A 111 -1.59 -2.52 -11.25
N MET A 112 -0.97 -2.54 -12.43
CA MET A 112 0.42 -2.99 -12.58
C MET A 112 1.41 -2.12 -11.80
N GLN A 113 1.25 -0.80 -11.83
CA GLN A 113 2.12 0.09 -11.07
C GLN A 113 1.97 -0.10 -9.56
N GLY A 114 0.74 -0.35 -9.07
CA GLY A 114 0.50 -0.54 -7.63
C GLY A 114 1.29 -1.73 -7.10
N TYR A 115 1.19 -2.87 -7.78
CA TYR A 115 1.98 -4.06 -7.45
C TYR A 115 3.48 -3.87 -7.66
N LEU A 116 3.90 -3.11 -8.66
CA LEU A 116 5.33 -2.82 -8.86
C LEU A 116 5.91 -2.09 -7.64
N PHE A 117 5.23 -1.06 -7.11
CA PHE A 117 5.68 -0.36 -5.91
C PHE A 117 5.75 -1.30 -4.70
N ALA A 118 4.69 -2.08 -4.47
CA ALA A 118 4.62 -3.06 -3.38
C ALA A 118 5.75 -4.10 -3.44
N TRP A 119 5.97 -4.71 -4.60
CA TRP A 119 6.99 -5.73 -4.77
C TRP A 119 8.41 -5.18 -4.67
N VAL A 120 8.65 -3.95 -5.14
CA VAL A 120 9.94 -3.27 -4.95
C VAL A 120 10.22 -3.07 -3.47
N SER A 121 9.24 -2.64 -2.66
CA SER A 121 9.48 -2.54 -1.22
C SER A 121 9.73 -3.88 -0.56
N HIS A 122 8.97 -4.93 -0.91
CA HIS A 122 9.22 -6.26 -0.36
C HIS A 122 10.60 -6.81 -0.74
N ALA A 123 11.06 -6.61 -1.97
CA ALA A 123 12.34 -7.13 -2.43
C ALA A 123 13.56 -6.40 -1.85
N PHE A 124 13.49 -5.07 -1.72
CA PHE A 124 14.66 -4.24 -1.39
C PHE A 124 14.64 -3.63 0.01
N ILE A 125 13.46 -3.46 0.62
CA ILE A 125 13.31 -2.80 1.92
C ILE A 125 13.00 -3.84 2.98
N GLU A 126 11.90 -4.58 2.81
CA GLU A 126 11.47 -5.57 3.77
C GLU A 126 12.35 -6.82 3.71
N VAL A 127 12.68 -7.26 2.50
CA VAL A 127 13.43 -8.48 2.17
C VAL A 127 12.66 -9.73 2.61
N ASN A 128 11.38 -9.79 2.21
CA ASN A 128 10.49 -10.93 2.41
C ASN A 128 9.73 -11.27 1.12
N LYS A 129 8.99 -12.38 1.15
CA LYS A 129 8.11 -12.77 0.06
C LYS A 129 6.70 -12.19 0.32
N PRO A 130 6.12 -11.41 -0.61
CA PRO A 130 4.79 -10.85 -0.42
C PRO A 130 3.74 -11.88 -0.04
N ALA A 131 2.95 -11.57 0.98
CA ALA A 131 1.83 -12.41 1.44
C ALA A 131 0.80 -12.67 0.32
N THR A 132 0.72 -11.80 -0.69
CA THR A 132 -0.16 -11.94 -1.86
C THR A 132 0.00 -13.29 -2.56
N PHE A 133 1.20 -13.88 -2.55
CA PHE A 133 1.44 -15.18 -3.17
C PHE A 133 0.79 -16.36 -2.43
N THR A 134 0.42 -16.16 -1.16
CA THR A 134 -0.24 -17.17 -0.31
C THR A 134 -1.71 -16.81 -0.06
N TYR A 135 -2.00 -15.53 0.16
CA TYR A 135 -3.33 -15.00 0.51
C TYR A 135 -3.68 -13.81 -0.40
N PRO A 136 -3.93 -14.03 -1.71
CA PRO A 136 -4.08 -12.93 -2.67
C PRO A 136 -5.26 -12.01 -2.36
N ALA A 137 -6.43 -12.57 -2.04
CA ALA A 137 -7.62 -11.78 -1.74
C ALA A 137 -7.48 -10.99 -0.44
N TYR A 138 -6.96 -11.60 0.62
CA TYR A 138 -6.74 -10.89 1.89
C TYR A 138 -5.67 -9.82 1.75
N SER A 139 -4.55 -10.11 1.06
CA SER A 139 -3.50 -9.11 0.81
C SER A 139 -4.04 -7.89 0.06
N PHE A 140 -4.83 -8.11 -1.00
CA PHE A 140 -5.45 -7.01 -1.74
C PHE A 140 -6.37 -6.16 -0.85
N VAL A 141 -7.19 -6.78 0.00
CA VAL A 141 -8.06 -6.02 0.92
C VAL A 141 -7.23 -5.31 2.00
N SER A 142 -6.20 -5.97 2.54
CA SER A 142 -5.31 -5.42 3.54
C SER A 142 -4.47 -4.24 3.03
N ASP A 143 -4.13 -4.19 1.74
CA ASP A 143 -3.54 -3.00 1.11
C ASP A 143 -4.44 -1.77 1.29
N TRP A 144 -5.76 -1.92 1.08
CA TRP A 144 -6.73 -0.84 1.28
C TRP A 144 -6.94 -0.50 2.75
N ILE A 145 -6.96 -1.49 3.64
CA ILE A 145 -7.07 -1.26 5.09
C ILE A 145 -5.85 -0.49 5.58
N MET A 146 -4.64 -0.93 5.21
CA MET A 146 -3.39 -0.26 5.55
C MET A 146 -3.36 1.15 4.97
N PHE A 147 -3.76 1.35 3.71
CA PHE A 147 -3.87 2.68 3.13
C PHE A 147 -4.80 3.59 3.95
N LYS A 148 -5.99 3.12 4.31
CA LYS A 148 -6.94 3.86 5.16
C LYS A 148 -6.36 4.14 6.55
N ASP A 149 -5.72 3.17 7.20
CA ASP A 149 -5.10 3.32 8.52
C ASP A 149 -3.94 4.34 8.50
N LEU A 150 -3.18 4.40 7.40
CA LEU A 150 -2.14 5.40 7.15
C LEU A 150 -2.72 6.82 6.98
N TRP A 151 -3.89 6.96 6.35
CA TRP A 151 -4.61 8.24 6.24
C TRP A 151 -5.20 8.71 7.57
N LEU A 152 -5.53 7.79 8.48
CA LEU A 152 -6.16 8.09 9.77
C LEU A 152 -5.16 8.28 10.91
N GLY A 153 -3.86 8.06 10.67
CA GLY A 153 -2.83 8.10 11.71
C GLY A 153 -2.80 6.85 12.60
N SER A 154 -3.53 5.79 12.22
CA SER A 154 -3.48 4.51 12.93
C SER A 154 -2.17 3.78 12.69
N LEU A 155 -1.45 4.06 11.59
CA LEU A 155 -0.15 3.48 11.27
C LEU A 155 0.89 4.57 10.98
N ALA A 156 2.14 4.33 11.38
CA ALA A 156 3.27 5.18 10.99
C ALA A 156 3.91 4.73 9.67
N MET A 157 4.32 5.69 8.84
CA MET A 157 5.07 5.47 7.59
C MET A 157 6.29 6.40 7.42
N TRP A 158 6.63 7.19 8.44
CA TRP A 158 7.83 8.03 8.56
C TRP A 158 8.47 7.90 9.94
#